data_AF-A0A961Z6T8-F1
#
_entry.id   AF-A0A961Z6T8-F1
#
_cell.length_a   1.000
_cell.length_b   1.000
_cell.length_c   1.000
_cell.angle_alpha   90.00
_cell.angle_beta   90.00
_cell.angle_gamma   90.00
#
_symmetry.space_group_name_H-M   'P 1'
#
loop_
_entity.id
_entity.type
_entity.pdbx_description
1 polymer ?
#
loop_
_entity_poly.entity_id
_entity_poly.type
_entity_poly.pdbx_seq_one_letter_code
_entity_poly.pdbx_strand_id
1 'polypeptide(L)'
;MMRTMVLVALAMGFGAVVFTGAQAQSNCQTYGYLALKQARENQQRKCGGVGQRWTTNLNDHVVWCNSVGPNAWREELRERAKFLEQCRK
;
A
#
# COMPACT_ATOMS: atom_id res chain seq x y z
N MET A 1 -6.99 31.69 62.80
CA MET A 1 -5.64 32.13 62.39
C MET A 1 -5.28 31.45 61.06
N MET A 2 -4.94 32.24 60.04
CA MET A 2 -4.11 31.96 58.84
C MET A 2 -4.42 30.69 57.99
N ARG A 3 -5.24 30.81 56.93
CA ARG A 3 -4.83 30.97 55.50
C ARG A 3 -4.09 29.77 54.91
N THR A 4 -4.73 29.09 53.97
CA THR A 4 -4.24 28.96 52.57
C THR A 4 -5.33 28.33 51.70
N MET A 5 -5.84 29.13 50.77
CA MET A 5 -6.53 28.63 49.60
C MET A 5 -5.50 28.02 48.66
N VAL A 6 -5.75 26.83 48.15
CA VAL A 6 -5.17 26.41 46.86
C VAL A 6 -6.32 25.93 45.99
N LEU A 7 -6.79 26.85 45.15
CA LEU A 7 -7.54 26.54 43.95
C LEU A 7 -6.55 25.94 42.94
N VAL A 8 -6.63 24.64 42.67
CA VAL A 8 -6.07 24.09 41.43
C VAL A 8 -7.22 24.01 40.45
N ALA A 9 -7.21 24.96 39.52
CA ALA A 9 -8.17 25.11 38.44
C ALA A 9 -8.20 23.87 37.55
N LEU A 10 -9.40 23.50 37.10
CA LEU A 10 -9.60 22.63 35.94
C LEU A 10 -8.78 23.15 34.75
N ALA A 11 -7.85 22.34 34.28
CA ALA A 11 -7.46 22.35 32.89
C ALA A 11 -7.48 20.90 32.41
N MET A 12 -8.67 20.40 32.07
CA MET A 12 -8.80 19.27 31.16
C MET A 12 -8.30 19.74 29.80
N GLY A 13 -6.97 19.80 29.65
CA GLY A 13 -6.34 19.96 28.35
C GLY A 13 -6.53 18.65 27.59
N PHE A 14 -7.66 18.52 26.91
CA PHE A 14 -7.77 17.65 25.74
C PHE A 14 -6.82 18.21 24.69
N GLY A 15 -5.52 17.92 24.84
CA GLY A 15 -4.56 18.12 23.76
C GLY A 15 -5.08 17.33 22.58
N ALA A 16 -5.42 18.03 21.51
CA ALA A 16 -5.85 17.43 20.26
C ALA A 16 -4.77 16.43 19.83
N VAL A 17 -5.01 15.14 20.07
CA VAL A 17 -4.35 14.07 19.35
C VAL A 17 -4.79 14.24 17.90
N VAL A 18 -4.02 15.04 17.16
CA VAL A 18 -3.97 14.95 15.72
C VAL A 18 -3.52 13.52 15.42
N PHE A 19 -4.49 12.62 15.26
CA PHE A 19 -4.31 11.48 14.40
C PHE A 19 -3.98 12.06 13.04
N THR A 20 -2.70 12.35 12.80
CA THR A 20 -2.21 12.36 11.44
C THR A 20 -2.64 11.00 10.94
N GLY A 21 -3.61 10.98 10.02
CA GLY A 21 -3.93 9.79 9.28
C GLY A 21 -2.63 9.44 8.59
N ALA A 22 -1.80 8.62 9.24
CA ALA A 22 -0.69 7.94 8.64
C ALA A 22 -1.34 7.17 7.51
N GLN A 23 -1.34 7.82 6.35
CA GLN A 23 -1.91 7.31 5.12
C GLN A 23 -1.38 5.90 5.04
N ALA A 24 -2.28 4.91 5.01
CA ALA A 24 -1.88 3.51 4.94
C ALA A 24 -0.87 3.41 3.80
N GLN A 25 0.42 3.40 4.15
CA GLN A 25 1.49 3.73 3.22
C GLN A 25 1.33 2.74 2.09
N SER A 26 0.92 3.22 0.91
CA SER A 26 0.86 2.37 -0.26
C SER A 26 2.27 1.88 -0.46
N ASN A 27 2.53 0.62 -0.11
CA ASN A 27 3.85 0.05 -0.18
C ASN A 27 4.16 -0.27 -1.65
N CYS A 28 4.20 0.79 -2.47
CA CYS A 28 4.24 0.73 -3.91
C CYS A 28 5.58 0.21 -4.42
N GLN A 29 6.63 0.37 -3.64
CA GLN A 29 7.89 -0.31 -3.89
C GLN A 29 7.71 -1.84 -3.79
N THR A 30 7.13 -2.34 -2.70
CA THR A 30 6.83 -3.77 -2.57
C THR A 30 5.89 -4.26 -3.67
N TYR A 31 4.81 -3.53 -3.99
CA TYR A 31 3.96 -3.86 -5.14
C TYR A 31 4.78 -3.96 -6.43
N GLY A 32 5.61 -2.96 -6.72
CA GLY A 32 6.42 -2.89 -7.93
C GLY A 32 7.33 -4.09 -8.11
N TYR A 33 8.03 -4.51 -7.05
CA TYR A 33 8.90 -5.69 -7.10
C TYR A 33 8.12 -6.99 -7.29
N LEU A 34 6.98 -7.16 -6.61
CA LEU A 34 6.14 -8.34 -6.75
C LEU A 34 5.52 -8.42 -8.16
N ALA A 35 4.99 -7.30 -8.66
CA ALA A 35 4.39 -7.22 -9.99
C ALA A 35 5.43 -7.47 -11.10
N LEU A 36 6.65 -6.95 -10.95
CA LEU A 36 7.78 -7.23 -11.83
C LEU A 36 8.16 -8.72 -11.84
N LYS A 37 8.24 -9.35 -10.66
CA LYS A 37 8.52 -10.79 -10.56
C LYS A 37 7.46 -11.60 -11.31
N GLN A 38 6.19 -11.30 -11.09
CA GLN A 38 5.07 -11.94 -11.78
C GLN A 38 5.09 -11.69 -13.30
N ALA A 39 5.50 -10.49 -13.75
CA ALA A 39 5.65 -10.18 -15.18
C ALA A 39 6.77 -11.00 -15.85
N ARG A 40 7.90 -11.15 -15.17
CA ARG A 40 8.99 -12.02 -15.65
C ARG A 40 8.54 -13.48 -15.69
N GLU A 41 7.83 -13.95 -14.67
CA GLU A 41 7.27 -15.30 -14.65
C GLU A 41 6.31 -15.53 -15.82
N ASN A 42 5.38 -14.60 -16.07
CA ASN A 42 4.46 -14.63 -17.22
C ASN A 42 5.22 -14.78 -18.55
N GLN A 43 6.29 -14.01 -18.75
CA GLN A 43 7.12 -14.10 -19.97
C GLN A 43 7.89 -15.42 -20.06
N GLN A 44 8.55 -15.84 -18.98
CA GLN A 44 9.37 -17.05 -18.93
C GLN A 44 8.54 -18.31 -19.19
N ARG A 45 7.35 -18.37 -18.60
CA ARG A 45 6.41 -19.48 -18.73
C ARG A 45 5.50 -19.36 -19.95
N LYS A 46 5.64 -18.29 -20.74
CA LYS A 46 4.81 -18.01 -21.93
C LYS A 46 3.31 -18.07 -21.64
N CYS A 47 2.88 -17.53 -20.50
CA CYS A 47 1.49 -17.59 -20.04
C CYS A 47 0.53 -16.71 -20.86
N GLY A 48 1.04 -15.81 -21.71
CA GLY A 48 0.23 -15.00 -22.63
C GLY A 48 -0.35 -13.71 -22.04
N GLY A 49 0.02 -13.32 -20.82
CA GLY A 49 -0.34 -12.03 -20.25
C GLY A 49 0.31 -10.88 -21.02
N VAL A 50 -0.48 -9.88 -21.43
CA VAL A 50 -0.06 -8.74 -22.25
C VAL A 50 -0.47 -7.38 -21.68
N GLY A 51 0.08 -6.29 -22.23
CA GLY A 51 -0.26 -4.91 -21.87
C GLY A 51 0.55 -4.37 -20.69
N GLN A 52 0.26 -3.12 -20.29
CA GLN A 52 0.99 -2.40 -19.23
C GLN A 52 1.01 -3.17 -17.90
N ARG A 53 -0.06 -3.90 -17.61
CA ARG A 53 -0.14 -4.83 -16.48
C ARG A 53 1.07 -5.78 -16.42
N TRP A 54 1.56 -6.30 -17.54
CA TRP A 54 2.64 -7.29 -17.57
C TRP A 54 3.99 -6.72 -18.06
N THR A 55 4.18 -5.39 -17.96
CA THR A 55 5.48 -4.75 -18.23
C THR A 55 6.58 -5.29 -17.31
N THR A 56 7.81 -5.39 -17.82
CA THR A 56 9.00 -5.74 -17.04
C THR A 56 9.79 -4.52 -16.57
N ASN A 57 9.19 -3.33 -16.67
CA ASN A 57 9.71 -2.10 -16.10
C ASN A 57 9.17 -1.91 -14.67
N LEU A 58 10.06 -1.81 -13.68
CA LEU A 58 9.69 -1.59 -12.28
C LEU A 58 8.96 -0.25 -12.09
N ASN A 59 9.42 0.80 -12.76
CA ASN A 59 8.92 2.16 -12.57
C ASN A 59 7.44 2.25 -12.96
N ASP A 60 7.03 1.58 -14.04
CA ASP A 60 5.65 1.57 -14.49
C ASP A 60 4.70 1.00 -13.42
N HIS A 61 5.11 -0.06 -12.73
CA HIS A 61 4.33 -0.65 -11.63
C HIS A 61 4.24 0.30 -10.43
N VAL A 62 5.35 0.96 -10.07
CA VAL A 62 5.38 1.91 -8.97
C VAL A 62 4.51 3.13 -9.28
N VAL A 63 4.59 3.68 -10.49
CA VAL A 63 3.77 4.82 -10.95
C VAL A 63 2.29 4.45 -10.92
N TRP A 64 1.91 3.29 -11.44
CA TRP A 64 0.51 2.84 -11.38
C TRP A 64 0.03 2.68 -9.93
N CYS A 65 0.83 2.07 -9.05
CA CYS A 65 0.45 1.91 -7.65
C CYS A 65 0.23 3.25 -6.94
N ASN A 66 1.07 4.25 -7.21
CA ASN A 66 0.91 5.59 -6.65
C ASN A 66 -0.35 6.31 -7.16
N SER A 67 -0.92 5.88 -8.29
CA SER A 67 -2.16 6.43 -8.83
C SER A 67 -3.43 5.78 -8.25
N VAL A 68 -3.30 4.69 -7.47
CA VAL A 68 -4.44 3.93 -6.96
C VAL A 68 -4.39 3.77 -5.43
N GLY A 69 -5.56 3.52 -4.83
CA GLY A 69 -5.66 3.25 -3.40
C GLY A 69 -5.07 1.88 -3.00
N PRO A 70 -4.77 1.66 -1.71
CA PRO A 70 -4.08 0.46 -1.26
C PRO A 70 -4.86 -0.84 -1.46
N ASN A 71 -6.19 -0.77 -1.54
CA ASN A 71 -7.03 -1.92 -1.87
C ASN A 71 -6.86 -2.36 -3.33
N ALA A 72 -6.69 -1.41 -4.26
CA ALA A 72 -6.60 -1.70 -5.69
C ALA A 72 -5.31 -2.44 -6.05
N TRP A 73 -4.15 -1.98 -5.57
CA TRP A 73 -2.89 -2.69 -5.87
C TRP A 73 -2.80 -4.06 -5.19
N ARG A 74 -3.41 -4.21 -4.00
CA ARG A 74 -3.49 -5.50 -3.30
C ARG A 74 -4.34 -6.49 -4.09
N GLU A 75 -5.47 -6.03 -4.61
CA GLU A 75 -6.34 -6.87 -5.45
C GLU A 75 -5.67 -7.24 -6.77
N GLU A 76 -5.00 -6.28 -7.40
CA GLU A 76 -4.22 -6.51 -8.61
C GLU A 76 -3.18 -7.63 -8.42
N LEU A 77 -2.41 -7.62 -7.32
CA LEU A 77 -1.46 -8.70 -7.03
C LEU A 77 -2.12 -10.08 -6.91
N ARG A 78 -3.32 -10.17 -6.32
CA ARG A 78 -4.06 -11.44 -6.19
C ARG A 78 -4.52 -11.94 -7.55
N GLU A 79 -5.10 -11.08 -8.37
CA GLU A 79 -5.58 -11.45 -9.71
C GLU A 79 -4.42 -11.87 -10.63
N ARG A 80 -3.25 -11.24 -10.51
CA ARG A 80 -2.03 -11.68 -11.20
C ARG A 80 -1.56 -13.06 -10.75
N ALA A 81 -1.59 -13.32 -9.44
CA ALA A 81 -1.20 -14.62 -8.90
C ALA A 81 -2.13 -15.72 -9.42
N LYS A 82 -3.45 -15.48 -9.37
CA LYS A 82 -4.46 -16.39 -9.91
C LYS A 82 -4.27 -16.68 -11.40
N PHE A 83 -3.97 -15.65 -12.20
CA PHE A 83 -3.65 -15.83 -13.62
C PHE A 83 -2.43 -16.76 -13.82
N LEU A 84 -1.36 -16.56 -13.04
CA LEU A 84 -0.15 -17.38 -13.12
C LEU A 84 -0.35 -18.82 -12.59
N GLU A 85 -1.23 -19.01 -11.61
CA GLU A 85 -1.62 -20.34 -11.12
C GLU A 85 -2.36 -21.15 -12.20
N GLN A 86 -3.23 -20.49 -12.97
CA GLN A 86 -4.00 -21.11 -14.06
C GLN A 86 -3.17 -21.36 -15.32
N CYS A 87 -2.07 -20.64 -15.49
CA CYS A 87 -1.10 -20.94 -16.54
C CYS A 87 -0.55 -22.35 -16.30
N ARG A 88 -0.85 -23.32 -17.18
CA ARG A 88 -0.19 -24.63 -17.15
C ARG A 88 1.20 -24.49 -17.77
N LYS A 89 2.19 -25.15 -17.13
CA LYS A 89 3.58 -25.20 -17.59
C LYS A 89 3.69 -25.94 -18.92
#